data_AF-Q4Q7V3-F1
#
_entry.id   AF-Q4Q7V3-F1
#
_cell.length_a   1.000
_cell.length_b   1.000
_cell.length_c   1.000
_cell.angle_alpha   90.00
_cell.angle_beta   90.00
_cell.angle_gamma   90.00
#
_symmetry.space_group_name_H-M   'P 1'
#
loop_
_entity.id
_entity.type
_entity.pdbx_description
1 polymer ?
#
loop_
_entity_poly.entity_id
_entity_poly.type
_entity_poly.pdbx_seq_one_letter_code
_entity_poly.pdbx_strand_id
1 'polypeptide(L)'
;MQRCLARLFQAGVHTPHGSRYNAARMKNWPVQEVPQNFNFTNEQRFKAKAVPRDTGKIPRDFLLSVLYRNQPCEVASLWEHCLHDPQIVLDSKRHLREVLQQARAEGFVSFEKDAVTDRWVCHLTRERFEEVRALVGARAEAQDLYSGLRGASATETSAYSESFREMNEDTKREHFRLLSEQVADTTTHLRKFQRMEMDYLPYTDLNGKVNFMWWYEMSDTRDATALPEAAAEGSPKLSE
;
A
#
# COMPACT_ATOMS: atom_id res chain seq x y z
N MET A 1 -16.69 30.86 -3.53
CA MET A 1 -15.55 29.92 -3.36
C MET A 1 -15.86 28.59 -4.04
N GLN A 2 -15.73 28.50 -5.38
CA GLN A 2 -15.76 27.23 -6.11
C GLN A 2 -14.41 26.51 -5.90
N ARG A 3 -14.18 25.97 -4.70
CA ARG A 3 -12.89 25.38 -4.33
C ARG A 3 -12.79 23.95 -4.89
N CYS A 4 -11.99 23.79 -5.95
CA CYS A 4 -11.08 22.66 -6.19
C CYS A 4 -11.55 21.18 -6.12
N LEU A 5 -12.85 20.86 -6.10
CA LEU A 5 -13.30 19.47 -6.05
C LEU A 5 -12.87 18.62 -7.27
N ALA A 6 -12.72 19.25 -8.44
CA ALA A 6 -12.39 18.54 -9.69
C ALA A 6 -10.97 17.97 -9.78
N ARG A 7 -10.04 18.37 -8.90
CA ARG A 7 -8.63 17.92 -8.95
C ARG A 7 -8.32 16.76 -8.01
N LEU A 8 -9.17 16.54 -7.01
CA LEU A 8 -8.98 15.47 -6.03
C LEU A 8 -9.56 14.16 -6.58
N PHE A 9 -8.93 13.05 -6.22
CA PHE A 9 -9.42 11.74 -6.63
C PHE A 9 -10.70 11.40 -5.85
N GLN A 10 -11.76 11.09 -6.58
CA GLN A 10 -13.06 10.66 -6.06
C GLN A 10 -13.55 9.45 -6.86
N ALA A 11 -14.02 8.43 -6.13
CA ALA A 11 -14.74 7.31 -6.74
C ALA A 11 -16.09 7.80 -7.30
N GLY A 12 -16.48 7.33 -8.48
CA GLY A 12 -17.65 7.83 -9.22
C GLY A 12 -17.31 8.92 -10.25
N VAL A 13 -16.19 9.64 -10.07
CA VAL A 13 -15.67 10.59 -11.07
C VAL A 13 -14.54 9.96 -11.89
N HIS A 14 -13.50 9.48 -11.20
CA HIS A 14 -12.27 9.00 -11.85
C HIS A 14 -12.22 7.47 -12.01
N THR A 15 -13.08 6.78 -11.27
CA THR A 15 -13.31 5.33 -11.36
C THR A 15 -14.82 5.08 -11.34
N PRO A 16 -15.29 3.93 -11.85
CA PRO A 16 -16.69 3.54 -11.73
C PRO A 16 -17.18 3.62 -10.27
N HIS A 17 -18.47 3.90 -10.09
CA HIS A 17 -19.11 3.89 -8.77
C HIS A 17 -18.90 2.53 -8.07
N GLY A 18 -18.79 2.55 -6.74
CA GLY A 18 -18.52 1.36 -5.93
C GLY A 18 -17.05 0.90 -5.89
N SER A 19 -16.21 1.35 -6.83
CA SER A 19 -14.77 1.03 -6.80
C SER A 19 -14.06 1.81 -5.70
N ARG A 20 -13.38 1.11 -4.79
CA ARG A 20 -12.54 1.72 -3.74
C ARG A 20 -11.17 1.05 -3.70
N TYR A 21 -10.13 1.85 -3.55
CA TYR A 21 -8.79 1.36 -3.26
C TYR A 21 -8.60 1.31 -1.74
N ASN A 22 -8.43 0.10 -1.19
CA ASN A 22 -8.18 -0.09 0.23
C ASN A 22 -6.69 0.11 0.58
N ALA A 23 -6.14 1.26 0.21
CA ALA A 23 -4.71 1.58 0.27
C ALA A 23 -4.42 2.80 1.17
N ALA A 24 -3.23 3.41 1.12
CA ALA A 24 -2.98 4.66 1.85
C ALA A 24 -3.94 5.79 1.41
N ARG A 25 -4.29 6.72 2.31
CA ARG A 25 -5.17 7.86 2.01
C ARG A 25 -4.39 9.16 2.09
N MET A 26 -4.80 10.13 1.27
CA MET A 26 -4.28 11.49 1.41
C MET A 26 -4.90 12.15 2.64
N LYS A 27 -4.06 12.72 3.50
CA LYS A 27 -4.46 13.45 4.70
C LYS A 27 -5.33 14.64 4.31
N ASN A 28 -6.40 14.85 5.06
CA ASN A 28 -7.37 15.94 4.84
C ASN A 28 -8.07 15.94 3.46
N TRP A 29 -7.96 14.86 2.66
CA TRP A 29 -8.72 14.74 1.41
C TRP A 29 -10.12 14.19 1.72
N PRO A 30 -11.19 14.96 1.48
CA PRO A 30 -12.54 14.49 1.77
C PRO A 30 -12.92 13.37 0.81
N VAL A 31 -13.53 12.30 1.32
CA VAL A 31 -14.19 11.28 0.50
C VAL A 31 -15.65 11.69 0.37
N GLN A 32 -16.05 12.15 -0.82
CA GLN A 32 -17.40 12.66 -1.05
C GLN A 32 -18.19 11.68 -1.92
N GLU A 33 -19.48 11.55 -1.63
CA GLU A 33 -20.37 10.77 -2.48
C GLU A 33 -20.68 11.54 -3.76
N VAL A 34 -20.42 10.89 -4.90
CA VAL A 34 -20.65 11.45 -6.23
C VAL A 34 -22.01 10.93 -6.71
N PRO A 35 -22.92 11.82 -7.17
CA PRO A 35 -24.21 11.40 -7.71
C PRO A 35 -24.08 10.39 -8.85
N GLN A 36 -24.95 9.39 -8.90
CA GLN A 36 -24.89 8.32 -9.92
C GLN A 36 -25.09 8.81 -11.36
N ASN A 37 -25.74 9.96 -11.53
CA ASN A 37 -25.94 10.61 -12.82
C ASN A 37 -24.76 11.51 -13.24
N PHE A 38 -23.67 11.53 -12.47
CA PHE A 38 -22.49 12.33 -12.81
C PHE A 38 -21.79 11.75 -14.05
N ASN A 39 -21.51 12.60 -15.02
CA ASN A 39 -20.65 12.27 -16.14
C ASN A 39 -19.93 13.51 -16.65
N PHE A 40 -18.65 13.37 -17.00
CA PHE A 40 -17.93 14.44 -17.69
C PHE A 40 -18.35 14.51 -19.15
N THR A 41 -18.35 15.72 -19.70
CA THR A 41 -18.31 15.87 -21.15
C THR A 41 -16.96 15.38 -21.68
N ASN A 42 -16.91 14.92 -22.94
CA ASN A 42 -15.68 14.42 -23.55
C ASN A 42 -14.54 15.46 -23.48
N GLU A 43 -14.83 16.73 -23.76
CA GLU A 43 -13.83 17.81 -23.69
C GLU A 43 -13.30 18.04 -22.27
N GLN A 44 -14.17 17.99 -21.26
CA GLN A 44 -13.75 18.11 -19.86
C GLN A 44 -12.88 16.93 -19.44
N ARG A 45 -13.19 15.72 -19.92
CA ARG A 45 -12.39 14.51 -19.64
C ARG A 45 -10.96 14.64 -20.18
N PHE A 46 -10.77 15.19 -21.37
CA PHE A 46 -9.42 15.42 -21.93
C PHE A 46 -8.65 16.52 -21.19
N LYS A 47 -9.34 17.52 -20.65
CA LYS A 47 -8.73 18.61 -19.86
C LYS A 47 -8.44 18.23 -18.41
N ALA A 48 -8.90 17.07 -17.96
CA ALA A 48 -8.70 16.60 -16.60
C ALA A 48 -7.21 16.39 -16.32
N LYS A 49 -6.69 17.11 -15.33
CA LYS A 49 -5.32 16.96 -14.82
C LYS A 49 -5.38 16.32 -13.45
N ALA A 50 -4.40 15.50 -13.12
CA ALA A 50 -4.26 14.97 -11.76
C ALA A 50 -3.04 15.57 -11.06
N VAL A 51 -3.08 15.49 -9.74
CA VAL A 51 -1.97 15.80 -8.86
C VAL A 51 -0.86 14.75 -9.09
N PRO A 52 0.41 15.16 -9.25
CA PRO A 52 1.52 14.22 -9.32
C PRO A 52 1.61 13.39 -8.03
N ARG A 53 1.99 12.12 -8.14
CA ARG A 53 2.17 11.23 -6.98
C ARG A 53 3.63 11.17 -6.57
N ASP A 54 3.87 10.68 -5.36
CA ASP A 54 5.22 10.44 -4.89
C ASP A 54 5.85 9.30 -5.69
N THR A 55 6.97 9.56 -6.37
CA THR A 55 7.77 8.51 -7.01
C THR A 55 9.15 8.42 -6.39
N GLY A 56 9.30 8.94 -5.18
CA GLY A 56 10.55 8.95 -4.44
C GLY A 56 10.92 7.59 -3.86
N LYS A 57 11.85 7.63 -2.91
CA LYS A 57 12.46 6.44 -2.30
C LYS A 57 11.44 5.54 -1.59
N ILE A 58 10.52 6.10 -0.81
CA ILE A 58 9.60 5.31 0.02
C ILE A 58 8.66 4.42 -0.85
N PRO A 59 7.91 4.96 -1.83
CA PRO A 59 7.07 4.13 -2.71
C PRO A 59 7.87 3.15 -3.57
N ARG A 60 9.05 3.56 -4.05
CA ARG A 60 9.92 2.69 -4.85
C ARG A 60 10.42 1.51 -4.03
N ASP A 61 10.98 1.76 -2.85
CA ASP A 61 11.53 0.71 -1.98
C ASP A 61 10.42 -0.25 -1.52
N PHE A 62 9.21 0.27 -1.27
CA PHE A 62 8.02 -0.56 -1.07
C PHE A 62 7.73 -1.45 -2.27
N LEU A 63 7.62 -0.89 -3.49
CA LEU A 63 7.37 -1.67 -4.70
C LEU A 63 8.42 -2.75 -4.92
N LEU A 64 9.70 -2.41 -4.78
CA LEU A 64 10.81 -3.35 -4.98
C LEU A 64 10.76 -4.52 -3.99
N SER A 65 10.37 -4.26 -2.74
CA SER A 65 10.18 -5.33 -1.76
C SER A 65 9.02 -6.28 -2.10
N VAL A 66 7.91 -5.74 -2.65
CA VAL A 66 6.76 -6.55 -3.09
C VAL A 66 7.18 -7.39 -4.30
N LEU A 67 7.90 -6.81 -5.25
CA LEU A 67 8.44 -7.52 -6.41
C LEU A 67 9.44 -8.61 -6.00
N TYR A 68 10.30 -8.35 -5.02
CA TYR A 68 11.29 -9.33 -4.53
C TYR A 68 10.61 -10.58 -3.96
N ARG A 69 9.50 -10.42 -3.23
CA ARG A 69 8.73 -11.54 -2.66
C ARG A 69 7.95 -12.35 -3.71
N ASN A 70 7.56 -11.71 -4.82
CA ASN A 70 6.63 -12.28 -5.79
C ASN A 70 7.27 -12.45 -7.18
N GLN A 71 8.55 -12.85 -7.27
CA GLN A 71 9.20 -13.10 -8.56
C GLN A 71 8.75 -14.44 -9.17
N PRO A 72 8.38 -14.49 -10.47
CA PRO A 72 8.06 -13.37 -11.35
C PRO A 72 6.64 -12.82 -11.12
N CYS A 73 6.42 -11.50 -11.29
CA CYS A 73 5.15 -10.87 -10.95
C CYS A 73 4.36 -10.41 -12.18
N GLU A 74 3.14 -10.90 -12.37
CA GLU A 74 2.24 -10.38 -13.41
C GLU A 74 1.81 -8.94 -13.09
N VAL A 75 1.82 -8.07 -14.10
CA VAL A 75 1.46 -6.65 -13.92
C VAL A 75 0.01 -6.47 -13.47
N ALA A 76 -0.89 -7.36 -13.88
CA ALA A 76 -2.31 -7.31 -13.51
C ALA A 76 -2.55 -7.62 -12.01
N SER A 77 -1.84 -8.60 -11.45
CA SER A 77 -1.97 -9.03 -10.05
C SER A 77 -1.11 -8.24 -9.07
N LEU A 78 -0.10 -7.50 -9.57
CA LEU A 78 0.80 -6.70 -8.74
C LEU A 78 0.07 -5.76 -7.77
N TRP A 79 -1.05 -5.15 -8.18
CA TRP A 79 -1.84 -4.28 -7.30
C TRP A 79 -2.41 -5.05 -6.09
N GLU A 80 -2.83 -6.30 -6.28
CA GLU A 80 -3.36 -7.14 -5.21
C GLU A 80 -2.24 -7.52 -4.23
N HIS A 81 -1.05 -7.87 -4.74
CA HIS A 81 0.12 -8.10 -3.89
C HIS A 81 0.50 -6.85 -3.08
N CYS A 82 0.44 -5.66 -3.68
CA CYS A 82 0.63 -4.41 -2.94
C CYS A 82 -0.44 -4.21 -1.86
N LEU A 83 -1.71 -4.52 -2.15
CA LEU A 83 -2.80 -4.42 -1.19
C LEU A 83 -2.69 -5.44 -0.05
N HIS A 84 -2.05 -6.58 -0.24
CA HIS A 84 -1.85 -7.55 0.83
C HIS A 84 -0.71 -7.16 1.79
N ASP A 85 0.17 -6.23 1.40
CA ASP A 85 1.22 -5.76 2.28
C ASP A 85 0.66 -4.78 3.35
N PRO A 86 0.96 -5.01 4.64
CA PRO A 86 0.46 -4.16 5.73
C PRO A 86 1.02 -2.74 5.68
N GLN A 87 2.19 -2.55 5.08
CA GLN A 87 2.88 -1.26 5.01
C GLN A 87 2.67 -0.57 3.65
N ILE A 88 1.48 -0.74 3.05
CA ILE A 88 1.16 -0.08 1.78
C ILE A 88 1.28 1.45 1.90
N VAL A 89 2.11 2.03 1.05
CA VAL A 89 2.33 3.49 0.94
C VAL A 89 1.72 4.08 -0.34
N LEU A 90 1.16 3.24 -1.20
CA LEU A 90 0.51 3.65 -2.45
C LEU A 90 -0.94 4.05 -2.18
N ASP A 91 -1.49 5.00 -2.95
CA ASP A 91 -2.86 5.47 -2.78
C ASP A 91 -3.83 4.86 -3.82
N SER A 92 -3.32 4.49 -5.00
CA SER A 92 -4.11 4.12 -6.17
C SER A 92 -3.27 3.36 -7.21
N LYS A 93 -3.95 2.69 -8.15
CA LYS A 93 -3.29 2.07 -9.32
C LYS A 93 -2.51 3.07 -10.18
N ARG A 94 -2.91 4.35 -10.19
CA ARG A 94 -2.18 5.39 -10.90
C ARG A 94 -0.80 5.64 -10.28
N HIS A 95 -0.76 5.74 -8.95
CA HIS A 95 0.49 5.91 -8.21
C HIS A 95 1.40 4.70 -8.37
N LEU A 96 0.86 3.47 -8.30
CA LEU A 96 1.61 2.25 -8.64
C LEU A 96 2.26 2.36 -10.03
N ARG A 97 1.50 2.78 -11.05
CA ARG A 97 2.01 2.94 -12.42
C ARG A 97 3.12 3.99 -12.52
N GLU A 98 2.98 5.13 -11.84
CA GLU A 98 3.99 6.20 -11.83
C GLU A 98 5.29 5.72 -11.14
N VAL A 99 5.18 4.97 -10.04
CA VAL A 99 6.34 4.37 -9.36
C VAL A 99 7.00 3.29 -10.22
N LEU A 100 6.23 2.43 -10.89
CA LEU A 100 6.76 1.44 -11.85
C LEU A 100 7.50 2.11 -13.00
N GLN A 101 6.95 3.21 -13.53
CA GLN A 101 7.60 3.98 -14.59
C GLN A 101 8.95 4.55 -14.12
N GLN A 102 8.99 5.10 -12.91
CA GLN A 102 10.22 5.62 -12.31
C GLN A 102 11.23 4.49 -12.02
N ALA A 103 10.81 3.37 -11.44
CA ALA A 103 11.66 2.22 -11.15
C ALA A 103 12.26 1.60 -12.43
N ARG A 104 11.49 1.61 -13.54
CA ARG A 104 12.00 1.24 -14.86
C ARG A 104 13.03 2.24 -15.38
N ALA A 105 12.79 3.54 -15.24
CA ALA A 105 13.72 4.59 -15.67
C ALA A 105 15.05 4.54 -14.88
N GLU A 106 14.98 4.17 -13.60
CA GLU A 106 16.15 3.93 -12.74
C GLU A 106 16.82 2.57 -12.98
N GLY A 107 16.25 1.73 -13.85
CA GLY A 107 16.84 0.44 -14.23
C GLY A 107 16.67 -0.68 -13.21
N PHE A 108 15.75 -0.58 -12.23
CA PHE A 108 15.48 -1.66 -11.28
C PHE A 108 14.56 -2.75 -11.86
N VAL A 109 13.68 -2.38 -12.78
CA VAL A 109 12.58 -3.22 -13.26
C VAL A 109 12.59 -3.31 -14.78
N SER A 110 12.43 -4.53 -15.30
CA SER A 110 12.14 -4.81 -16.70
C SER A 110 10.73 -5.39 -16.87
N PHE A 111 10.12 -5.12 -18.03
CA PHE A 111 8.83 -5.68 -18.42
C PHE A 111 9.04 -6.59 -19.61
N GLU A 112 8.62 -7.85 -19.46
CA GLU A 112 8.72 -8.86 -20.49
C GLU A 112 7.31 -9.41 -20.75
N LYS A 113 7.03 -9.72 -22.01
CA LYS A 113 5.78 -10.38 -22.38
C LYS A 113 6.06 -11.88 -22.40
N ASP A 114 5.38 -12.62 -21.53
CA ASP A 114 5.51 -14.07 -21.50
C ASP A 114 4.92 -14.66 -22.78
N ALA A 115 5.72 -15.44 -23.50
CA ALA A 115 5.33 -16.05 -24.77
C ALA A 115 4.27 -17.15 -24.59
N VAL A 116 4.18 -17.76 -23.40
CA VAL A 116 3.23 -18.86 -23.13
C VAL A 116 1.85 -18.31 -22.75
N THR A 117 1.80 -17.39 -21.79
CA THR A 117 0.53 -16.85 -21.28
C THR A 117 0.05 -15.58 -21.97
N ASP A 118 0.87 -14.97 -22.83
CA ASP A 118 0.66 -13.67 -23.47
C ASP A 118 0.51 -12.49 -22.48
N ARG A 119 0.89 -12.71 -21.22
CA ARG A 119 0.75 -11.71 -20.13
C ARG A 119 2.03 -10.90 -19.98
N TRP A 120 1.85 -9.66 -19.50
CA TRP A 120 2.98 -8.81 -19.14
C TRP A 120 3.46 -9.13 -17.73
N VAL A 121 4.74 -9.43 -17.62
CA VAL A 121 5.40 -9.83 -16.39
C VAL A 121 6.50 -8.81 -16.06
N CYS A 122 6.65 -8.55 -14.76
CA CYS A 122 7.56 -7.60 -14.18
C CYS A 122 8.71 -8.36 -13.50
N HIS A 123 9.94 -8.08 -13.92
CA HIS A 123 11.15 -8.71 -13.39
C HIS A 123 12.05 -7.68 -12.73
N LEU A 124 12.76 -8.11 -11.68
CA LEU A 124 13.88 -7.35 -11.14
C LEU A 124 15.10 -7.56 -12.03
N THR A 125 15.75 -6.48 -12.44
CA THR A 125 16.97 -6.56 -13.25
C THR A 125 18.11 -7.18 -12.45
N ARG A 126 18.95 -7.99 -13.12
CA ARG A 126 20.10 -8.65 -12.48
C ARG A 126 21.10 -7.67 -11.87
N GLU A 127 21.37 -6.56 -12.55
CA GLU A 127 22.36 -5.56 -12.13
C GLU A 127 22.01 -4.90 -10.80
N ARG A 128 20.72 -4.69 -10.54
CA ARG A 128 20.21 -4.04 -9.33
C ARG A 128 19.67 -5.03 -8.30
N PHE A 129 19.75 -6.34 -8.56
CA PHE A 129 19.14 -7.36 -7.70
C PHE A 129 19.73 -7.39 -6.29
N GLU A 130 21.06 -7.28 -6.17
CA GLU A 130 21.73 -7.26 -4.86
C GLU A 130 21.38 -6.00 -4.06
N GLU A 131 21.19 -4.86 -4.71
CA GLU A 131 20.71 -3.64 -4.04
C GLU A 131 19.30 -3.84 -3.47
N VAL A 132 18.40 -4.47 -4.24
CA VAL A 132 17.05 -4.78 -3.79
C VAL A 132 17.08 -5.79 -2.64
N ARG A 133 17.96 -6.80 -2.70
CA ARG A 133 18.14 -7.78 -1.63
C ARG A 133 18.60 -7.11 -0.33
N ALA A 134 19.60 -6.23 -0.41
CA ALA A 134 20.10 -5.47 0.74
C ALA A 134 19.01 -4.56 1.33
N LEU A 135 18.22 -3.90 0.48
CA LEU A 135 17.08 -3.08 0.89
C LEU A 135 16.02 -3.89 1.63
N VAL A 136 15.66 -5.07 1.12
CA VAL A 136 14.68 -5.95 1.77
C VAL A 136 15.19 -6.44 3.12
N GLY A 137 16.48 -6.80 3.21
CA GLY A 137 17.13 -7.18 4.47
C GLY A 137 17.08 -6.04 5.49
N ALA A 138 17.52 -4.84 5.11
CA ALA A 138 17.50 -3.67 6.00
C ALA A 138 16.07 -3.30 6.44
N ARG A 139 15.06 -3.48 5.57
CA ARG A 139 13.66 -3.26 5.94
C ARG A 139 13.17 -4.28 6.95
N ALA A 140 13.53 -5.56 6.80
CA ALA A 140 13.18 -6.60 7.76
C ALA A 140 13.80 -6.34 9.13
N GLU A 141 15.10 -6.01 9.17
CA GLU A 141 15.81 -5.65 10.40
C GLU A 141 15.19 -4.43 11.10
N ALA A 142 14.85 -3.39 10.34
CA ALA A 142 14.16 -2.22 10.88
C ALA A 142 12.80 -2.61 11.47
N GLN A 143 12.03 -3.45 10.77
CA GLN A 143 10.73 -3.89 11.26
C GLN A 143 10.84 -4.68 12.56
N ASP A 144 11.82 -5.57 12.68
CA ASP A 144 12.07 -6.32 13.92
C ASP A 144 12.42 -5.39 15.10
N LEU A 145 13.24 -4.37 14.85
CA LEU A 145 13.59 -3.36 15.86
C LEU A 145 12.37 -2.54 16.31
N TYR A 146 11.47 -2.18 15.40
CA TYR A 146 10.27 -1.39 15.70
C TYR A 146 9.09 -2.23 16.19
N SER A 147 9.11 -3.55 16.01
CA SER A 147 8.00 -4.44 16.38
C SER A 147 7.71 -4.45 17.89
N GLY A 148 8.63 -3.94 18.73
CA GLY A 148 8.40 -3.77 20.17
C GLY A 148 8.16 -5.06 20.94
N LEU A 149 8.29 -6.22 20.29
CA LEU A 149 8.09 -7.53 20.88
C LEU A 149 9.17 -7.77 21.93
N ARG A 150 8.76 -8.06 23.16
CA ARG A 150 9.65 -8.33 24.30
C ARG A 150 9.18 -9.58 25.05
N GLY A 151 10.11 -10.26 25.71
CA GLY A 151 9.79 -11.43 26.54
C GLY A 151 9.32 -12.64 25.73
N ALA A 152 8.24 -13.28 26.17
CA ALA A 152 7.73 -14.54 25.63
C ALA A 152 7.43 -14.49 24.11
N SER A 153 6.93 -13.36 23.62
CA SER A 153 6.62 -13.21 22.18
C SER A 153 7.88 -13.12 21.30
N ALA A 154 9.00 -12.66 21.85
CA ALA A 154 10.29 -12.69 21.15
C ALA A 154 10.86 -14.12 21.07
N THR A 155 10.66 -14.92 22.11
CA THR A 155 11.06 -16.34 22.08
C THR A 155 10.19 -17.17 21.13
N GLU A 156 8.88 -16.90 21.07
CA GLU A 156 7.97 -17.56 20.14
C GLU A 156 8.32 -17.24 18.68
N THR A 157 8.59 -15.97 18.35
CA THR A 157 9.00 -15.57 16.99
C THR A 157 10.33 -16.18 16.55
N SER A 158 11.29 -16.32 17.47
CA SER A 158 12.51 -17.08 17.22
C SER A 158 12.22 -18.56 16.93
N ALA A 159 11.36 -19.20 17.74
CA ALA A 159 10.98 -20.60 17.55
C ALA A 159 10.25 -20.83 16.22
N TYR A 160 9.36 -19.91 15.79
CA TYR A 160 8.73 -19.98 14.48
C TYR A 160 9.75 -19.85 13.33
N SER A 161 10.76 -19.00 13.49
CA SER A 161 11.82 -18.83 12.50
C SER A 161 12.71 -20.07 12.38
N GLU A 162 13.03 -20.72 13.50
CA GLU A 162 13.78 -21.99 13.53
C GLU A 162 12.96 -23.11 12.89
N SER A 163 11.69 -23.26 13.28
CA SER A 163 10.78 -24.23 12.68
C SER A 163 10.67 -24.06 11.16
N PHE A 164 10.58 -22.82 10.66
CA PHE A 164 10.56 -22.57 9.22
C PHE A 164 11.85 -22.97 8.51
N ARG A 165 13.02 -22.82 9.15
CA ARG A 165 14.31 -23.25 8.58
C ARG A 165 14.41 -24.76 8.46
N GLU A 166 13.82 -25.49 9.40
CA GLU A 166 13.80 -26.96 9.44
C GLU A 166 12.80 -27.59 8.45
N MET A 167 11.79 -26.84 7.98
CA MET A 167 10.81 -27.34 7.03
C MET A 167 11.44 -27.72 5.66
N ASN A 168 10.85 -28.73 5.02
CA ASN A 168 11.16 -29.09 3.64
C ASN A 168 10.67 -28.00 2.66
N GLU A 169 11.23 -27.95 1.45
CA GLU A 169 10.91 -26.91 0.47
C GLU A 169 9.43 -26.89 0.04
N ASP A 170 8.80 -28.05 -0.14
CA ASP A 170 7.37 -28.11 -0.48
C ASP A 170 6.49 -27.61 0.69
N THR A 171 6.86 -27.97 1.92
CA THR A 171 6.20 -27.46 3.13
C THR A 171 6.38 -25.95 3.28
N LYS A 172 7.57 -25.41 2.97
CA LYS A 172 7.83 -23.97 2.99
C LYS A 172 6.95 -23.22 2.00
N ARG A 173 6.73 -23.76 0.80
CA ARG A 173 5.85 -23.15 -0.21
C ARG A 173 4.41 -23.07 0.26
N GLU A 174 3.91 -24.17 0.83
CA GLU A 174 2.55 -24.19 1.37
C GLU A 174 2.40 -23.29 2.60
N HIS A 175 3.39 -23.33 3.51
CA HIS A 175 3.45 -22.43 4.65
C HIS A 175 3.47 -20.95 4.21
N PHE A 176 4.25 -20.61 3.18
CA PHE A 176 4.29 -19.26 2.62
C PHE A 176 2.94 -18.83 2.04
N ARG A 177 2.23 -19.73 1.34
CA ARG A 177 0.89 -19.47 0.81
C ARG A 177 -0.10 -19.15 1.93
N LEU A 178 -0.16 -20.02 2.95
CA LEU A 178 -1.04 -19.84 4.12
C LEU A 178 -0.71 -18.57 4.89
N LEU A 179 0.57 -18.29 5.12
CA LEU A 179 1.01 -17.08 5.80
C LEU A 179 0.62 -15.83 5.01
N SER A 180 0.73 -15.86 3.68
CA SER A 180 0.34 -14.75 2.82
C SER A 180 -1.16 -14.47 2.89
N GLU A 181 -2.00 -15.52 2.94
CA GLU A 181 -3.45 -15.39 3.13
C GLU A 181 -3.77 -14.79 4.51
N GLN A 182 -3.16 -15.29 5.57
CA GLN A 182 -3.33 -14.75 6.92
C GLN A 182 -2.88 -13.28 7.04
N VAL A 183 -1.78 -12.91 6.37
CA VAL A 183 -1.31 -11.51 6.31
C VAL A 183 -2.31 -10.63 5.57
N ALA A 184 -2.90 -11.10 4.48
CA ALA A 184 -3.92 -10.35 3.75
C ALA A 184 -5.19 -10.11 4.60
N ASP A 185 -5.64 -11.13 5.33
CA ASP A 185 -6.80 -11.05 6.21
C ASP A 185 -6.57 -10.11 7.38
N THR A 186 -5.43 -10.26 8.07
CA THR A 186 -5.06 -9.40 9.20
C THR A 186 -4.85 -7.95 8.75
N THR A 187 -4.24 -7.72 7.59
CA THR A 187 -4.08 -6.39 6.99
C THR A 187 -5.44 -5.75 6.68
N THR A 188 -6.37 -6.51 6.11
CA THR A 188 -7.72 -6.02 5.81
C THR A 188 -8.48 -5.66 7.09
N HIS A 189 -8.30 -6.46 8.16
CA HIS A 189 -8.89 -6.18 9.46
C HIS A 189 -8.28 -4.93 10.12
N LEU A 190 -6.95 -4.82 10.16
CA LEU A 190 -6.23 -3.68 10.75
C LEU A 190 -6.59 -2.35 10.07
N ARG A 191 -6.82 -2.37 8.75
CA ARG A 191 -7.24 -1.18 7.98
C ARG A 191 -8.57 -0.56 8.40
N LYS A 192 -9.37 -1.26 9.23
CA LYS A 192 -10.58 -0.70 9.85
C LYS A 192 -10.27 0.20 11.04
N PHE A 193 -9.11 0.02 11.68
CA PHE A 193 -8.71 0.72 12.89
C PHE A 193 -7.59 1.71 12.65
N GLN A 194 -6.67 1.40 11.75
CA GLN A 194 -5.49 2.22 11.46
C GLN A 194 -5.27 2.31 9.97
N ARG A 195 -4.81 3.46 9.50
CA ARG A 195 -4.52 3.66 8.09
C ARG A 195 -3.30 4.54 7.89
N MET A 196 -2.53 4.22 6.86
CA MET A 196 -1.48 5.09 6.38
C MET A 196 -2.09 6.34 5.76
N GLU A 197 -1.78 7.50 6.33
CA GLU A 197 -2.08 8.82 5.81
C GLU A 197 -0.83 9.42 5.14
N MET A 198 -1.03 9.96 3.95
CA MET A 198 -0.03 10.63 3.13
C MET A 198 -0.32 12.12 3.13
N ASP A 199 0.67 12.93 3.46
CA ASP A 199 0.54 14.39 3.43
C ASP A 199 1.68 14.98 2.60
N TYR A 200 1.44 16.15 2.02
CA TYR A 200 2.34 16.74 1.04
C TYR A 200 2.39 18.25 1.10
N LEU A 201 3.58 18.79 0.82
CA LEU A 201 3.81 20.22 0.68
C LEU A 201 4.55 20.51 -0.62
N PRO A 202 4.03 21.36 -1.52
CA PRO A 202 4.76 21.79 -2.69
C PRO A 202 5.92 22.71 -2.31
N TYR A 203 7.05 22.56 -3.00
CA TYR A 203 8.19 23.47 -2.92
C TYR A 203 8.82 23.64 -4.31
N THR A 204 9.65 24.66 -4.47
CA THR A 204 10.40 24.88 -5.71
C THR A 204 11.88 24.62 -5.44
N ASP A 205 12.52 23.79 -6.27
CA ASP A 205 13.95 23.52 -6.14
C ASP A 205 14.79 24.68 -6.71
N LEU A 206 16.12 24.59 -6.53
CA LEU A 206 17.07 25.58 -7.03
C LEU A 206 17.05 25.74 -8.56
N ASN A 207 16.53 24.75 -9.28
CA ASN A 207 16.40 24.76 -10.74
C ASN A 207 15.06 25.37 -11.20
N GLY A 208 14.22 25.84 -10.28
CA GLY A 208 12.91 26.42 -10.60
C GLY A 208 11.81 25.38 -10.87
N LYS A 209 12.05 24.09 -10.59
CA LYS A 209 11.04 23.04 -10.75
C LYS A 209 10.20 22.89 -9.48
N VAL A 210 8.88 22.85 -9.66
CA VAL A 210 7.96 22.57 -8.56
C VAL A 210 7.95 21.07 -8.27
N ASN A 211 8.32 20.70 -7.05
CA ASN A 211 8.28 19.35 -6.52
C ASN A 211 7.42 19.30 -5.25
N PHE A 212 7.22 18.10 -4.72
CA PHE A 212 6.42 17.88 -3.52
C PHE A 212 7.26 17.09 -2.52
N MET A 213 7.32 17.57 -1.28
CA MET A 213 7.81 16.77 -0.15
C MET A 213 6.63 15.99 0.41
N TRP A 214 6.85 14.71 0.72
CA TRP A 214 5.82 13.78 1.18
C TRP A 214 6.22 13.22 2.54
N TRP A 215 5.25 13.08 3.43
CA TRP A 215 5.41 12.33 4.67
C TRP A 215 4.24 11.37 4.87
N TYR A 216 4.54 10.30 5.61
CA TYR A 216 3.69 9.14 5.79
C TYR A 216 3.53 8.89 7.28
N GLU A 217 2.29 8.85 7.75
CA GLU A 217 1.98 8.61 9.15
C GLU A 217 0.88 7.57 9.29
N MET A 218 0.96 6.75 10.34
CA MET A 218 -0.15 5.88 10.70
C MET A 218 -1.12 6.68 11.55
N SER A 219 -2.36 6.77 11.10
CA SER A 219 -3.45 7.46 11.78
C SER A 219 -4.48 6.44 12.26
N ASP A 220 -4.86 6.52 13.53
CA ASP A 220 -5.93 5.71 14.10
C ASP A 220 -7.28 6.25 13.59
N THR A 221 -7.95 5.47 12.76
CA THR A 221 -9.31 5.77 12.32
C THR A 221 -10.26 5.39 13.44
N ARG A 222 -10.73 6.38 14.19
CA ARG A 222 -11.85 6.22 15.15
C ARG A 222 -13.16 6.04 14.39
N ASP A 223 -13.34 4.92 13.71
CA ASP A 223 -14.68 4.48 13.33
C ASP A 223 -15.39 4.06 14.62
N ALA A 224 -16.28 4.91 15.12
CA ALA A 224 -17.05 4.68 16.35
C ALA A 224 -17.92 3.40 16.30
N THR A 225 -18.06 2.78 15.13
CA THR A 225 -18.77 1.52 14.88
C THR A 225 -17.85 0.28 14.84
N ALA A 226 -16.53 0.45 14.91
CA ALA A 226 -15.58 -0.67 14.83
C ALA A 226 -15.28 -1.32 16.20
N LEU A 227 -15.66 -0.66 17.29
CA LEU A 227 -15.68 -1.28 18.61
C LEU A 227 -16.96 -2.11 18.73
N PRO A 228 -16.88 -3.41 19.12
CA PRO A 228 -18.08 -4.12 19.53
C PRO A 228 -18.74 -3.30 20.65
N GLU A 229 -20.07 -3.12 20.60
CA GLU A 229 -20.83 -2.55 21.71
C GLU A 229 -20.41 -3.31 22.97
N ALA A 230 -19.59 -2.66 23.80
CA ALA A 230 -19.36 -3.15 25.15
C ALA A 230 -20.75 -3.20 25.77
N ALA A 231 -21.21 -4.42 26.05
CA ALA A 231 -22.50 -4.70 26.63
C ALA A 231 -22.78 -3.65 27.71
N ALA A 232 -23.84 -2.88 27.52
CA ALA A 232 -24.36 -1.97 28.51
C ALA A 232 -24.97 -2.80 29.66
N GLU A 233 -24.13 -3.53 30.39
CA GLU A 233 -24.51 -4.15 31.64
C GLU A 233 -24.35 -3.10 32.74
N GLY A 234 -25.48 -2.45 32.99
CA GLY A 234 -25.94 -2.00 34.30
C GLY A 234 -24.89 -1.40 35.24
N SER A 235 -24.76 -0.08 35.21
CA SER A 235 -24.32 0.65 36.40
C SER A 235 -25.32 0.37 37.53
N PRO A 236 -24.91 -0.17 38.69
CA PRO A 236 -25.81 -0.22 39.84
C PRO A 236 -26.03 1.20 40.32
N LYS A 237 -27.29 1.63 40.33
CA LYS A 237 -27.71 2.84 41.05
C LYS A 237 -27.37 2.64 42.52
N LEU A 238 -26.37 3.37 43.01
CA LEU A 238 -26.24 3.65 44.44
C LEU A 238 -27.33 4.68 44.78
N SER A 239 -28.44 4.18 45.31
CA SER A 239 -29.46 4.97 45.97
C SER A 239 -29.09 5.13 47.45
N GLU A 240 -29.07 6.40 47.87
CA GLU A 240 -29.13 7.00 49.22
C GLU A 240 -28.09 6.59 50.28
#